data_AF-A0A954Z6D3-F1
#
_entry.id   AF-A0A954Z6D3-F1
#
_cell.length_a   1.000
_cell.length_b   1.000
_cell.length_c   1.000
_cell.angle_alpha   90.00
_cell.angle_beta   90.00
_cell.angle_gamma   90.00
#
_symmetry.space_group_name_H-M   'P 1'
#
loop_
_entity.id
_entity.type
_entity.pdbx_description
1 polymer ?
#
loop_
_entity_poly.entity_id
_entity_poly.type
_entity_poly.pdbx_seq_one_letter_code
_entity_poly.pdbx_strand_id
1 'polypeptide(L)'
;MNPTHLRLVAGGAAIGLAVGIGLTYVQYRGTDLSRVPRVATRQVSSTASPLTPDAAPGEAALPPAISPDLPSPTPPTSSSDVVDELRIYPTVTKGMRTPFDLWRYYGRGVSSFESPVLPMRFEQWLDFHRRQKPSLMADVDAYMAKRFMFSGDARPGEFMSGGKPIMQGPIARLANGVDSFDQLAALRASQIRQRDVFPYKPLAHPLQTSAHMVFPDSWVKAHPGHERIDIDMDFPDAYLPEFPPPMYLTTHKELGDVTNGREVTLENFFEIFDGLITPEQMEGLKELLRPSPTTWFNHTDHRVTAEPSKGVACFDCHVNGHTNGAFELGPDARPNMARLRTDTPTMRGN
;
A
#
# COMPACT_ATOMS: atom_id res chain seq x y z
N MET A 1 25.65 -24.43 -7.18
CA MET A 1 24.95 -24.92 -5.96
C MET A 1 24.13 -26.15 -6.32
N ASN A 2 24.17 -27.19 -5.50
CA ASN A 2 23.63 -28.53 -5.78
C ASN A 2 22.08 -28.51 -5.80
N PRO A 3 21.40 -28.96 -6.87
CA PRO A 3 19.93 -28.89 -7.02
C PRO A 3 19.11 -29.67 -5.98
N THR A 4 19.76 -30.50 -5.16
CA THR A 4 19.16 -31.22 -4.02
C THR A 4 18.87 -30.32 -2.81
N HIS A 5 19.61 -29.22 -2.62
CA HIS A 5 19.37 -28.32 -1.48
C HIS A 5 18.13 -27.43 -1.66
N LEU A 6 17.76 -27.08 -2.91
CA LEU A 6 16.60 -26.22 -3.20
C LEU A 6 15.26 -26.93 -2.93
N ARG A 7 15.22 -28.27 -3.11
CA ARG A 7 14.03 -29.08 -2.82
C ARG A 7 13.77 -29.28 -1.33
N LEU A 8 14.83 -29.33 -0.51
CA LEU A 8 14.74 -29.46 0.95
C LEU A 8 14.23 -28.17 1.62
N VAL A 9 14.64 -26.99 1.14
CA VAL A 9 14.17 -25.69 1.67
C VAL A 9 12.72 -25.41 1.26
N ALA A 10 12.34 -25.71 0.01
CA ALA A 10 10.95 -25.57 -0.46
C ALA A 10 9.99 -26.57 0.23
N GLY A 11 10.44 -27.80 0.49
CA GLY A 11 9.68 -28.80 1.25
C GLY A 11 9.48 -28.40 2.71
N GLY A 12 10.52 -27.87 3.37
CA GLY A 12 10.43 -27.41 4.76
C GLY A 12 9.47 -26.21 4.95
N ALA A 13 9.47 -25.25 4.02
CA ALA A 13 8.57 -24.10 4.07
C ALA A 13 7.10 -24.47 3.80
N ALA A 14 6.84 -25.39 2.87
CA ALA A 14 5.49 -25.88 2.57
C ALA A 14 4.92 -26.75 3.72
N ILE A 15 5.75 -27.57 4.36
CA ILE A 15 5.36 -28.40 5.50
C ILE A 15 5.12 -27.52 6.75
N GLY A 16 5.97 -26.51 7.00
CA GLY A 16 5.76 -25.55 8.09
C GLY A 16 4.45 -24.77 7.96
N LEU A 17 4.07 -24.38 6.74
CA LEU A 17 2.81 -23.69 6.45
C LEU A 17 1.59 -24.60 6.61
N ALA A 18 1.65 -25.84 6.10
CA ALA A 18 0.55 -26.80 6.22
C ALA A 18 0.32 -27.24 7.67
N VAL A 19 1.39 -27.42 8.45
CA VAL A 19 1.33 -27.71 9.88
C VAL A 19 0.82 -26.49 10.65
N GLY A 20 1.24 -25.28 10.31
CA GLY A 20 0.74 -24.04 10.92
C GLY A 20 -0.75 -23.76 10.65
N ILE A 21 -1.23 -24.04 9.43
CA ILE A 21 -2.66 -23.94 9.05
C ILE A 21 -3.48 -25.06 9.71
N GLY A 22 -2.93 -26.28 9.78
CA GLY A 22 -3.57 -27.42 10.44
C GLY A 22 -3.73 -27.22 11.96
N LEU A 23 -2.68 -26.72 12.63
CA LEU A 23 -2.70 -26.45 14.06
C LEU A 23 -3.63 -25.28 14.42
N THR A 24 -3.67 -24.23 13.60
CA THR A 24 -4.64 -23.14 13.79
C THR A 24 -6.07 -23.62 13.56
N TYR A 25 -6.33 -24.48 12.58
CA TYR A 25 -7.66 -25.07 12.38
C TYR A 25 -8.13 -25.90 13.57
N VAL A 26 -7.24 -26.70 14.19
CA VAL A 26 -7.55 -27.46 15.40
C VAL A 26 -7.81 -26.54 16.59
N GLN A 27 -7.04 -25.45 16.73
CA GLN A 27 -7.18 -24.47 17.82
C GLN A 27 -8.56 -23.77 17.80
N TYR A 28 -9.13 -23.51 16.62
CA TYR A 28 -10.40 -22.77 16.50
C TYR A 28 -11.64 -23.67 16.32
N ARG A 29 -11.46 -25.00 16.26
CA ARG A 29 -12.56 -25.96 16.13
C ARG A 29 -13.41 -26.00 17.40
N GLY A 30 -14.68 -25.60 17.31
CA GLY A 30 -15.60 -25.57 18.45
C GLY A 30 -15.63 -24.24 19.22
N THR A 31 -14.91 -23.21 18.75
CA THR A 31 -15.06 -21.83 19.26
C THR A 31 -16.24 -21.14 18.55
N ASP A 32 -16.96 -20.25 19.25
CA ASP A 32 -18.07 -19.43 18.71
C ASP A 32 -17.64 -18.44 17.61
N LEU A 33 -16.37 -18.46 17.20
CA LEU A 33 -15.79 -17.66 16.11
C LEU A 33 -16.05 -18.26 14.71
N SER A 34 -16.75 -19.39 14.63
CA SER A 34 -17.20 -19.93 13.34
C SER A 34 -18.45 -19.16 12.86
N ARG A 35 -18.37 -18.48 11.71
CA ARG A 35 -19.54 -17.86 11.03
C ARG A 35 -20.55 -18.88 10.46
N VAL A 36 -20.64 -20.06 11.06
CA VAL A 36 -21.77 -20.95 10.80
C VAL A 36 -22.89 -20.42 11.69
N PRO A 37 -24.01 -19.91 11.15
CA PRO A 37 -25.17 -19.63 11.97
C PRO A 37 -25.47 -20.90 12.76
N ARG A 38 -25.59 -20.82 14.09
CA ARG A 38 -26.22 -21.91 14.83
C ARG A 38 -27.56 -22.11 14.15
N VAL A 39 -27.81 -23.32 13.63
CA VAL A 39 -29.10 -23.67 13.07
C VAL A 39 -30.10 -23.56 14.21
N ALA A 40 -30.69 -22.38 14.37
CA ALA A 40 -31.98 -22.28 15.02
C ALA A 40 -32.90 -23.09 14.11
N THR A 41 -33.39 -24.23 14.61
CA THR A 41 -34.42 -25.03 13.99
C THR A 41 -35.68 -24.17 13.87
N ARG A 42 -35.71 -23.33 12.84
CA ARG A 42 -36.92 -22.65 12.42
C ARG A 42 -37.62 -23.60 11.48
N GLN A 43 -38.69 -24.25 11.96
CA GLN A 43 -39.63 -24.92 11.07
C GLN A 43 -40.18 -23.86 10.11
N VAL A 44 -39.76 -23.93 8.85
CA VAL A 44 -40.34 -23.15 7.77
C VAL A 44 -41.45 -24.01 7.18
N SER A 45 -42.70 -23.67 7.46
CA SER A 45 -43.83 -24.16 6.65
C SER A 45 -43.72 -23.55 5.27
N SER A 46 -43.40 -24.38 4.26
CA SER A 46 -43.39 -23.97 2.86
C SER A 46 -44.81 -24.05 2.29
N THR A 47 -45.42 -22.91 2.02
CA THR A 47 -46.50 -22.79 1.04
C THR A 47 -46.04 -21.82 -0.04
N ALA A 48 -45.41 -22.35 -1.08
CA ALA A 48 -45.15 -21.63 -2.31
C ALA A 48 -45.69 -22.45 -3.48
N SER A 49 -46.63 -21.86 -4.21
CA SER A 49 -47.19 -22.41 -5.46
C SER A 49 -46.14 -22.39 -6.57
N PRO A 50 -46.15 -23.36 -7.50
CA PRO A 50 -45.17 -23.42 -8.58
C PRO A 50 -45.43 -22.31 -9.61
N LEU A 51 -44.35 -21.61 -10.00
CA LEU A 51 -44.33 -20.74 -11.17
C LEU A 51 -44.08 -21.59 -12.42
N THR A 52 -44.87 -21.33 -13.46
CA THR A 52 -44.72 -21.91 -14.80
C THR A 52 -43.48 -21.37 -15.52
N PRO A 53 -42.74 -22.20 -16.29
CA PRO A 53 -41.59 -21.75 -17.05
C PRO A 53 -42.03 -21.06 -18.35
N ASP A 54 -41.66 -19.79 -18.51
CA ASP A 54 -41.77 -19.08 -19.78
C ASP A 54 -40.56 -19.35 -20.69
N ALA A 55 -40.82 -19.15 -21.99
CA ALA A 55 -40.12 -19.61 -23.19
C ALA A 55 -38.58 -19.50 -23.25
N ALA A 56 -37.99 -20.44 -24.00
CA ALA A 56 -36.57 -20.47 -24.36
C ALA A 56 -36.17 -19.31 -25.31
N PRO A 57 -35.00 -18.68 -25.13
CA PRO A 57 -34.48 -17.71 -26.09
C PRO A 57 -33.95 -18.42 -27.35
N GLY A 58 -34.28 -17.86 -28.51
CA GLY A 58 -33.88 -18.36 -29.83
C GLY A 58 -32.37 -18.32 -30.08
N GLU A 59 -31.92 -19.29 -30.86
CA GLU A 59 -30.54 -19.55 -31.26
C GLU A 59 -30.05 -18.44 -32.21
N ALA A 60 -29.21 -17.53 -31.71
CA ALA A 60 -28.51 -16.56 -32.55
C ALA A 60 -27.19 -17.17 -33.04
N ALA A 61 -27.05 -17.29 -34.37
CA ALA A 61 -25.85 -17.81 -35.01
C ALA A 61 -24.61 -16.95 -34.69
N LEU A 62 -23.55 -17.59 -34.22
CA LEU A 62 -22.23 -16.97 -34.00
C LEU A 62 -21.60 -16.61 -35.36
N PRO A 63 -20.96 -15.44 -35.50
CA PRO A 63 -20.18 -15.12 -36.69
C PRO A 63 -18.95 -16.04 -36.80
N PRO A 64 -18.44 -16.31 -38.02
CA PRO A 64 -17.35 -17.25 -38.23
C PRO A 64 -16.07 -16.80 -37.50
N ALA A 65 -15.40 -17.78 -36.89
CA ALA A 65 -14.15 -17.57 -36.17
C ALA A 65 -13.06 -17.02 -37.11
N ILE A 66 -12.48 -15.89 -36.74
CA ILE A 66 -11.26 -15.36 -37.37
C ILE A 66 -10.11 -16.25 -36.87
N SER A 67 -9.46 -16.99 -37.78
CA SER A 67 -8.27 -17.80 -37.48
C SER A 67 -7.16 -16.94 -36.84
N PRO A 68 -6.57 -17.34 -35.69
CA PRO A 68 -5.48 -16.62 -35.07
C PRO A 68 -4.13 -17.17 -35.56
N ASP A 69 -3.84 -17.08 -36.86
CA ASP A 69 -2.45 -17.21 -37.33
C ASP A 69 -1.76 -15.84 -37.19
N LEU A 70 -1.64 -15.39 -35.94
CA LEU A 70 -0.70 -14.34 -35.59
C LEU A 70 0.64 -15.03 -35.32
N PRO A 71 1.70 -14.74 -36.08
CA PRO A 71 3.03 -15.26 -35.76
C PRO A 71 3.38 -14.84 -34.33
N SER A 72 3.79 -15.82 -33.53
CA SER A 72 4.31 -15.56 -32.18
C SER A 72 5.44 -14.53 -32.30
N PRO A 73 5.42 -13.42 -31.54
CA PRO A 73 6.50 -12.45 -31.59
C PRO A 73 7.79 -13.16 -31.21
N THR A 74 8.70 -13.25 -32.18
CA THR A 74 10.06 -13.74 -31.96
C THR A 74 10.67 -12.88 -30.86
N PRO A 75 11.21 -13.46 -29.77
CA PRO A 75 11.87 -12.67 -28.74
C PRO A 75 12.97 -11.82 -29.40
N PRO A 76 13.10 -10.53 -29.04
CA PRO A 76 14.20 -9.73 -29.58
C PRO A 76 15.51 -10.40 -29.20
N THR A 77 16.23 -10.91 -30.20
CA THR A 77 17.62 -11.34 -30.08
C THR A 77 18.49 -10.09 -30.00
N SER A 78 18.56 -9.45 -28.84
CA SER A 78 19.70 -8.61 -28.39
C SER A 78 19.41 -7.84 -27.09
N SER A 79 19.94 -8.33 -25.98
CA SER A 79 20.69 -7.59 -24.94
C SER A 79 20.84 -8.50 -23.72
N SER A 80 21.73 -9.49 -23.84
CA SER A 80 22.01 -10.49 -22.80
C SER A 80 22.50 -9.88 -21.48
N ASP A 81 22.99 -8.64 -21.46
CA ASP A 81 23.76 -8.18 -20.30
C ASP A 81 22.88 -7.64 -19.15
N VAL A 82 21.59 -7.35 -19.37
CA VAL A 82 20.69 -6.79 -18.33
C VAL A 82 19.80 -7.85 -17.69
N VAL A 83 19.41 -8.89 -18.44
CA VAL A 83 18.48 -9.92 -17.95
C VAL A 83 19.17 -10.94 -17.05
N ASP A 84 20.48 -11.14 -17.25
CA ASP A 84 21.26 -12.15 -16.52
C ASP A 84 21.43 -11.84 -15.01
N GLU A 85 21.16 -10.61 -14.56
CA GLU A 85 21.25 -10.21 -13.15
C GLU A 85 19.92 -10.24 -12.38
N LEU A 86 18.77 -10.22 -13.08
CA LEU A 86 17.46 -10.12 -12.44
C LEU A 86 16.95 -11.49 -11.97
N ARG A 87 16.30 -11.52 -10.80
CA ARG A 87 15.74 -12.74 -10.21
C ARG A 87 14.27 -12.90 -10.57
N ILE A 88 13.77 -14.13 -10.68
CA ILE A 88 12.32 -14.34 -10.89
C ILE A 88 11.56 -13.93 -9.63
N TYR A 89 10.48 -13.14 -9.78
CA TYR A 89 9.61 -12.75 -8.67
C TYR A 89 9.21 -13.97 -7.82
N PRO A 90 9.23 -13.85 -6.48
CA PRO A 90 8.87 -14.96 -5.61
C PRO A 90 7.37 -15.28 -5.73
N THR A 91 7.02 -16.56 -5.70
CA THR A 91 5.63 -16.99 -5.57
C THR A 91 5.18 -16.82 -4.13
N VAL A 92 4.34 -15.83 -3.87
CA VAL A 92 3.84 -15.46 -2.54
C VAL A 92 2.31 -15.31 -2.55
N THR A 93 1.68 -15.54 -1.41
CA THR A 93 0.25 -15.29 -1.19
C THR A 93 0.04 -14.00 -0.40
N LYS A 94 -1.21 -13.52 -0.34
CA LYS A 94 -1.57 -12.30 0.40
C LYS A 94 -1.09 -12.39 1.86
N GLY A 95 -0.47 -11.32 2.33
CA GLY A 95 0.05 -11.18 3.69
C GLY A 95 1.42 -11.82 3.93
N MET A 96 1.98 -12.58 2.98
CA MET A 96 3.35 -13.08 3.08
C MET A 96 4.37 -11.97 2.89
N ARG A 97 5.48 -12.06 3.63
CA ARG A 97 6.63 -11.16 3.49
C ARG A 97 7.35 -11.36 2.17
N THR A 98 8.02 -10.31 1.71
CA THR A 98 8.85 -10.30 0.49
C THR A 98 10.23 -9.73 0.78
N PRO A 99 11.23 -9.99 -0.07
CA PRO A 99 12.49 -9.25 -0.04
C PRO A 99 12.25 -7.73 -0.17
N PHE A 100 13.12 -6.92 0.43
CA PHE A 100 13.07 -5.46 0.30
C PHE A 100 13.83 -4.92 -0.91
N ASP A 101 14.24 -5.78 -1.84
CA ASP A 101 14.98 -5.45 -3.06
C ASP A 101 14.26 -5.95 -4.32
N LEU A 102 12.92 -5.94 -4.31
CA LEU A 102 12.10 -6.41 -5.44
C LEU A 102 12.39 -5.72 -6.78
N TRP A 103 13.02 -4.53 -6.78
CA TRP A 103 13.51 -3.89 -8.02
C TRP A 103 14.64 -4.67 -8.71
N ARG A 104 15.21 -5.70 -8.06
CA ARG A 104 16.17 -6.66 -8.64
C ARG A 104 15.49 -7.91 -9.21
N TYR A 105 14.17 -7.89 -9.32
CA TYR A 105 13.37 -9.03 -9.77
C TYR A 105 12.61 -8.71 -11.06
N TYR A 106 12.22 -9.76 -11.78
CA TYR A 106 11.47 -9.68 -13.03
C TYR A 106 10.55 -10.89 -13.22
N GLY A 107 9.74 -10.84 -14.27
CA GLY A 107 8.88 -11.94 -14.69
C GLY A 107 7.40 -11.64 -14.48
N ARG A 108 6.57 -12.64 -14.77
CA ARG A 108 5.11 -12.53 -14.69
C ARG A 108 4.58 -13.01 -13.33
N GLY A 109 3.47 -12.42 -12.90
CA GLY A 109 2.70 -12.94 -11.76
C GLY A 109 1.89 -14.18 -12.14
N VAL A 110 1.20 -14.72 -11.14
CA VAL A 110 0.29 -15.87 -11.34
C VAL A 110 -0.94 -15.48 -12.17
N SER A 111 -1.48 -14.27 -11.97
CA SER A 111 -2.69 -13.79 -12.63
C SER A 111 -2.71 -12.25 -12.70
N SER A 112 -3.37 -11.70 -13.71
CA SER A 112 -3.73 -10.26 -13.77
C SER A 112 -4.93 -9.93 -12.87
N PHE A 113 -5.72 -10.93 -12.50
CA PHE A 113 -6.87 -10.82 -11.61
C PHE A 113 -6.45 -11.20 -10.19
N GLU A 114 -6.39 -10.22 -9.29
CA GLU A 114 -6.24 -10.48 -7.87
C GLU A 114 -7.60 -10.83 -7.26
N SER A 115 -7.65 -11.92 -6.50
CA SER A 115 -8.86 -12.31 -5.77
C SER A 115 -9.08 -11.38 -4.58
N PRO A 116 -10.32 -10.92 -4.29
CA PRO A 116 -10.66 -10.28 -3.02
C PRO A 116 -10.81 -11.31 -1.88
N VAL A 117 -10.64 -12.60 -2.15
CA VAL A 117 -10.77 -13.65 -1.12
C VAL A 117 -9.47 -13.74 -0.32
N LEU A 118 -9.59 -13.64 1.00
CA LEU A 118 -8.49 -13.89 1.91
C LEU A 118 -8.05 -15.37 1.90
N PRO A 119 -6.76 -15.68 2.13
CA PRO A 119 -6.28 -17.06 2.19
C PRO A 119 -6.77 -17.84 3.43
N MET A 120 -7.43 -17.16 4.37
CA MET A 120 -7.95 -17.70 5.62
C MET A 120 -9.17 -16.90 6.10
N ARG A 121 -9.83 -17.33 7.18
CA ARG A 121 -10.96 -16.58 7.77
C ARG A 121 -10.46 -15.25 8.36
N PHE A 122 -11.35 -14.26 8.44
CA PHE A 122 -10.97 -12.93 8.91
C PHE A 122 -10.32 -12.92 10.32
N GLU A 123 -10.86 -13.66 11.29
CA GLU A 123 -10.22 -13.76 12.63
C GLU A 123 -8.81 -14.35 12.57
N GLN A 124 -8.59 -15.34 11.69
CA GLN A 124 -7.28 -15.93 11.48
C GLN A 124 -6.35 -14.95 10.76
N TRP A 125 -6.88 -14.14 9.84
CA TRP A 125 -6.14 -13.08 9.15
C TRP A 125 -5.65 -12.00 10.12
N LEU A 126 -6.52 -11.57 11.05
CA LEU A 126 -6.14 -10.65 12.13
C LEU A 126 -5.02 -11.24 13.00
N ASP A 127 -5.19 -12.48 13.47
CA ASP A 127 -4.21 -13.17 14.32
C ASP A 127 -2.88 -13.38 13.59
N PHE A 128 -2.92 -13.80 12.32
CA PHE A 128 -1.75 -13.96 11.46
C PHE A 128 -0.95 -12.65 11.37
N HIS A 129 -1.61 -11.54 11.07
CA HIS A 129 -0.94 -10.25 10.93
C HIS A 129 -0.43 -9.69 12.25
N ARG A 130 -1.21 -9.76 13.32
CA ARG A 130 -0.78 -9.31 14.66
C ARG A 130 0.44 -10.06 15.16
N ARG A 131 0.54 -11.37 14.88
CA ARG A 131 1.72 -12.17 15.24
C ARG A 131 2.93 -11.83 14.38
N GLN A 132 2.72 -11.56 13.10
CA GLN A 132 3.80 -11.26 12.15
C GLN A 132 4.35 -9.83 12.33
N LYS A 133 3.49 -8.85 12.61
CA LYS A 133 3.78 -7.41 12.60
C LYS A 133 5.03 -7.05 13.43
N PRO A 134 5.24 -7.51 14.68
CA PRO A 134 6.43 -7.16 15.45
C PRO A 134 7.75 -7.58 14.78
N SER A 135 7.80 -8.81 14.24
CA SER A 135 9.00 -9.29 13.54
C SER A 135 9.20 -8.58 12.19
N LEU A 136 8.10 -8.29 11.48
CA LEU A 136 8.17 -7.56 10.22
C LEU A 136 8.68 -6.14 10.44
N MET A 137 8.14 -5.42 11.42
CA MET A 137 8.57 -4.05 11.73
C MET A 137 10.02 -3.99 12.19
N ALA A 138 10.50 -4.96 12.98
CA ALA A 138 11.93 -5.04 13.32
C ALA A 138 12.85 -5.19 12.07
N ASP A 139 12.40 -5.95 11.06
CA ASP A 139 13.13 -6.09 9.81
C ASP A 139 13.04 -4.83 8.94
N VAL A 140 11.90 -4.13 8.97
CA VAL A 140 11.71 -2.81 8.33
C VAL A 140 12.63 -1.78 8.97
N ASP A 141 12.70 -1.71 10.30
CA ASP A 141 13.60 -0.80 11.03
C ASP A 141 15.06 -1.08 10.68
N ALA A 142 15.45 -2.35 10.62
CA ALA A 142 16.80 -2.74 10.22
C ALA A 142 17.10 -2.38 8.75
N TYR A 143 16.09 -2.48 7.87
CA TYR A 143 16.20 -2.03 6.48
C TYR A 143 16.35 -0.51 6.40
N MET A 144 15.50 0.24 7.08
CA MET A 144 15.52 1.71 7.09
C MET A 144 16.81 2.25 7.71
N ALA A 145 17.29 1.66 8.82
CA ALA A 145 18.55 2.05 9.45
C ALA A 145 19.79 1.80 8.58
N LYS A 146 19.74 0.83 7.65
CA LYS A 146 20.80 0.63 6.64
C LYS A 146 20.75 1.68 5.53
N ARG A 147 19.59 2.27 5.27
CA ARG A 147 19.34 3.21 4.18
C ARG A 147 19.50 4.66 4.63
N PHE A 148 19.12 4.96 5.86
CA PHE A 148 19.01 6.31 6.38
C PHE A 148 19.59 6.44 7.80
N MET A 149 19.99 7.65 8.14
CA MET A 149 20.45 8.05 9.46
C MET A 149 19.44 9.07 10.02
N PHE A 150 18.51 8.58 10.84
CA PHE A 150 17.54 9.41 11.53
C PHE A 150 18.14 9.95 12.84
N SER A 151 18.97 10.99 12.78
CA SER A 151 19.62 11.55 13.98
C SER A 151 18.65 12.30 14.90
N GLY A 152 17.52 12.78 14.37
CA GLY A 152 16.56 13.63 15.08
C GLY A 152 17.03 15.08 15.26
N ASP A 153 18.18 15.45 14.67
CA ASP A 153 18.68 16.82 14.75
C ASP A 153 17.82 17.75 13.89
N ALA A 154 17.28 18.80 14.49
CA ALA A 154 16.55 19.84 13.78
C ALA A 154 17.51 20.92 13.24
N ARG A 155 17.17 21.49 12.09
CA ARG A 155 17.86 22.68 11.55
C ARG A 155 17.54 23.88 12.46
N PRO A 156 18.56 24.60 12.98
CA PRO A 156 18.32 25.72 13.87
C PRO A 156 17.47 26.82 13.23
N GLY A 157 16.35 27.17 13.86
CA GLY A 157 15.48 28.27 13.42
C GLY A 157 14.62 27.96 12.19
N GLU A 158 14.59 26.71 11.71
CA GLU A 158 13.81 26.31 10.54
C GLU A 158 12.66 25.39 10.92
N PHE A 159 11.45 25.82 10.56
CA PHE A 159 10.21 25.16 10.89
C PHE A 159 9.32 25.07 9.66
N MET A 160 8.44 24.07 9.63
CA MET A 160 7.27 24.05 8.76
C MET A 160 6.31 25.16 9.19
N SER A 161 5.32 25.46 8.35
CA SER A 161 4.43 26.63 8.51
C SER A 161 3.65 26.61 9.84
N GLY A 162 3.23 25.44 10.31
CA GLY A 162 2.59 25.22 11.60
C GLY A 162 3.55 25.08 12.78
N GLY A 163 4.86 25.24 12.57
CA GLY A 163 5.88 25.30 13.63
C GLY A 163 6.58 23.97 13.92
N LYS A 164 6.35 22.90 13.13
CA LYS A 164 7.11 21.65 13.27
C LYS A 164 8.57 21.84 12.84
N PRO A 165 9.59 21.51 13.66
CA PRO A 165 10.98 21.66 13.27
C PRO A 165 11.35 20.83 12.03
N ILE A 166 12.15 21.39 11.13
CA ILE A 166 12.64 20.68 9.95
C ILE A 166 13.91 19.92 10.31
N MET A 167 13.94 18.61 10.07
CA MET A 167 15.11 17.78 10.37
C MET A 167 16.29 18.10 9.45
N GLN A 168 17.51 18.00 9.99
CA GLN A 168 18.76 18.16 9.26
C GLN A 168 18.95 16.99 8.28
N GLY A 169 19.30 17.33 7.04
CA GLY A 169 19.65 16.37 6.01
C GLY A 169 20.97 16.73 5.30
N PRO A 170 21.38 15.94 4.28
CA PRO A 170 20.71 14.72 3.81
C PRO A 170 20.89 13.54 4.79
N ILE A 171 19.87 12.67 4.88
CA ILE A 171 19.88 11.53 5.81
C ILE A 171 20.26 10.20 5.18
N ALA A 172 20.40 10.11 3.86
CA ALA A 172 20.73 8.85 3.21
C ALA A 172 22.16 8.42 3.56
N ARG A 173 22.32 7.14 3.89
CA ARG A 173 23.65 6.57 4.13
C ARG A 173 24.37 6.39 2.80
N LEU A 174 25.61 6.87 2.75
CA LEU A 174 26.47 6.71 1.59
C LEU A 174 27.06 5.29 1.55
N ALA A 175 27.28 4.79 0.33
CA ALA A 175 27.92 3.49 0.12
C ALA A 175 29.40 3.54 0.54
N ASN A 176 29.96 2.37 0.89
CA ASN A 176 31.38 2.24 1.25
C ASN A 176 32.27 2.82 0.13
N GLY A 177 33.26 3.64 0.51
CA GLY A 177 34.16 4.33 -0.42
C GLY A 177 33.60 5.63 -1.03
N VAL A 178 32.55 6.18 -0.43
CA VAL A 178 32.07 7.55 -0.65
C VAL A 178 31.87 8.21 0.73
N ASP A 179 32.73 9.16 1.06
CA ASP A 179 32.83 9.74 2.41
C ASP A 179 31.93 10.97 2.60
N SER A 180 31.47 11.59 1.49
CA SER A 180 30.61 12.78 1.53
C SER A 180 29.69 12.89 0.31
N PHE A 181 28.61 13.68 0.45
CA PHE A 181 27.72 14.01 -0.67
C PHE A 181 28.43 14.85 -1.74
N ASP A 182 29.41 15.68 -1.38
CA ASP A 182 30.22 16.43 -2.34
C ASP A 182 31.07 15.50 -3.21
N GLN A 183 31.67 14.47 -2.61
CA GLN A 183 32.38 13.44 -3.35
C GLN A 183 31.45 12.66 -4.29
N LEU A 184 30.24 12.34 -3.83
CA LEU A 184 29.22 11.70 -4.66
C LEU A 184 28.84 12.58 -5.86
N ALA A 185 28.61 13.88 -5.63
CA ALA A 185 28.21 14.85 -6.65
C ALA A 185 29.31 15.10 -7.70
N ALA A 186 30.58 14.93 -7.33
CA ALA A 186 31.71 15.03 -8.25
C ALA A 186 31.82 13.84 -9.24
N LEU A 187 31.16 12.71 -8.96
CA LEU A 187 31.16 11.55 -9.86
C LEU A 187 30.23 11.77 -11.05
N ARG A 188 30.65 11.32 -12.23
CA ARG A 188 29.75 11.25 -13.39
C ARG A 188 28.68 10.18 -13.16
N ALA A 189 27.50 10.36 -13.74
CA ALA A 189 26.40 9.40 -13.66
C ALA A 189 26.82 7.97 -14.07
N SER A 190 27.68 7.82 -15.08
CA SER A 190 28.23 6.52 -15.49
C SER A 190 29.08 5.86 -14.39
N GLN A 191 29.87 6.64 -13.64
CA GLN A 191 30.67 6.14 -12.53
C GLN A 191 29.79 5.76 -11.33
N ILE A 192 28.77 6.57 -11.04
CA ILE A 192 27.79 6.26 -9.99
C ILE A 192 27.09 4.93 -10.29
N ARG A 193 26.66 4.74 -11.54
CA ARG A 193 26.03 3.49 -12.01
C ARG A 193 26.99 2.32 -11.95
N GLN A 194 28.20 2.44 -12.50
CA GLN A 194 29.18 1.35 -12.55
C GLN A 194 29.63 0.89 -11.15
N ARG A 195 29.73 1.82 -10.20
CA ARG A 195 30.10 1.52 -8.81
C ARG A 195 28.90 1.13 -7.93
N ASP A 196 27.66 1.25 -8.44
CA ASP A 196 26.41 1.02 -7.72
C ASP A 196 26.29 1.82 -6.39
N VAL A 197 26.80 3.06 -6.38
CA VAL A 197 26.93 3.92 -5.17
C VAL A 197 25.80 4.93 -4.98
N PHE A 198 24.75 4.92 -5.81
CA PHE A 198 23.63 5.84 -5.65
C PHE A 198 22.84 5.52 -4.36
N PRO A 199 22.69 6.46 -3.42
CA PRO A 199 22.10 6.17 -2.10
C PRO A 199 20.57 6.07 -2.12
N TYR A 200 19.90 6.64 -3.12
CA TYR A 200 18.43 6.67 -3.23
C TYR A 200 17.88 5.59 -4.19
N LYS A 201 18.25 4.32 -3.96
CA LYS A 201 17.62 3.19 -4.68
C LYS A 201 16.11 3.15 -4.38
N PRO A 202 15.27 2.46 -5.17
CA PRO A 202 13.86 2.32 -4.83
C PRO A 202 13.67 1.85 -3.39
N LEU A 203 12.67 2.41 -2.71
CA LEU A 203 12.33 2.05 -1.35
C LEU A 203 11.25 0.96 -1.39
N ALA A 204 11.40 -0.08 -0.58
CA ALA A 204 10.40 -1.13 -0.53
C ALA A 204 9.13 -0.66 0.19
N HIS A 205 7.99 -1.24 -0.18
CA HIS A 205 6.82 -1.24 0.68
C HIS A 205 7.04 -2.26 1.81
N PRO A 206 6.75 -1.95 3.09
CA PRO A 206 6.97 -2.86 4.22
C PRO A 206 6.37 -4.27 4.02
N LEU A 207 5.19 -4.33 3.39
CA LEU A 207 4.54 -5.59 3.03
C LEU A 207 3.96 -5.55 1.61
N GLN A 208 4.73 -5.99 0.61
CA GLN A 208 4.34 -5.90 -0.81
C GLN A 208 3.03 -6.66 -1.15
N THR A 209 2.69 -7.71 -0.41
CA THR A 209 1.55 -8.61 -0.73
C THR A 209 0.17 -8.09 -0.30
N SER A 210 0.13 -7.13 0.63
CA SER A 210 -1.06 -6.36 1.06
C SER A 210 -0.79 -4.86 0.93
N ALA A 211 -0.10 -4.48 -0.15
CA ALA A 211 0.54 -3.18 -0.29
C ALA A 211 -0.39 -2.09 -0.81
N HIS A 212 -1.32 -1.75 0.09
CA HIS A 212 -2.19 -0.59 0.01
C HIS A 212 -1.61 0.57 0.82
N MET A 213 -2.34 1.68 0.86
CA MET A 213 -1.97 2.89 1.62
C MET A 213 -1.50 2.60 3.05
N VAL A 214 -0.45 3.30 3.48
CA VAL A 214 0.04 3.39 4.85
C VAL A 214 0.07 4.86 5.23
N PHE A 215 -0.51 5.20 6.38
CA PHE A 215 -0.63 6.57 6.87
C PHE A 215 0.35 6.83 8.03
N PRO A 216 0.81 8.08 8.22
CA PRO A 216 1.60 8.49 9.38
C PRO A 216 0.87 8.26 10.71
N ASP A 217 1.61 7.94 11.76
CA ASP A 217 1.06 7.71 13.10
C ASP A 217 0.35 8.95 13.64
N SER A 218 0.90 10.14 13.38
CA SER A 218 0.27 11.42 13.75
C SER A 218 -1.14 11.57 13.16
N TRP A 219 -1.37 11.08 11.94
CA TRP A 219 -2.68 11.12 11.27
C TRP A 219 -3.60 10.00 11.76
N VAL A 220 -3.08 8.78 11.91
CA VAL A 220 -3.83 7.61 12.43
C VAL A 220 -4.36 7.86 13.84
N LYS A 221 -3.66 8.63 14.67
CA LYS A 221 -4.15 9.03 16.00
C LYS A 221 -5.47 9.80 15.94
N ALA A 222 -5.69 10.61 14.91
CA ALA A 222 -6.96 11.30 14.67
C ALA A 222 -7.97 10.41 13.92
N HIS A 223 -7.49 9.42 13.16
CA HIS A 223 -8.29 8.51 12.32
C HIS A 223 -8.01 7.04 12.64
N PRO A 224 -8.41 6.54 13.83
CA PRO A 224 -8.09 5.19 14.26
C PRO A 224 -8.70 4.10 13.36
N GLY A 225 -9.72 4.44 12.56
CA GLY A 225 -10.32 3.55 11.57
C GLY A 225 -9.41 3.17 10.39
N HIS A 226 -8.22 3.78 10.30
CA HIS A 226 -7.21 3.52 9.28
C HIS A 226 -5.93 2.90 9.84
N GLU A 227 -5.91 2.57 11.14
CA GLU A 227 -4.81 1.81 11.73
C GLU A 227 -4.70 0.41 11.11
N ARG A 228 -3.51 0.09 10.60
CA ARG A 228 -3.25 -1.19 9.96
C ARG A 228 -2.88 -2.27 10.96
N ILE A 229 -3.45 -3.46 10.77
CA ILE A 229 -3.16 -4.64 11.58
C ILE A 229 -1.82 -5.28 11.26
N ASP A 230 -1.25 -4.98 10.08
CA ASP A 230 -0.17 -5.75 9.47
C ASP A 230 1.19 -5.05 9.45
N ILE A 231 1.22 -3.72 9.37
CA ILE A 231 2.41 -2.86 9.34
C ILE A 231 2.12 -1.48 9.93
N ASP A 232 3.18 -0.72 10.21
CA ASP A 232 3.15 0.69 10.62
C ASP A 232 3.94 1.56 9.64
N MET A 233 3.95 2.88 9.89
CA MET A 233 4.77 3.85 9.17
C MET A 233 6.26 3.55 9.40
N ASP A 234 7.06 3.59 8.33
CA ASP A 234 8.48 3.22 8.38
C ASP A 234 9.43 4.43 8.52
N PHE A 235 8.91 5.64 8.37
CA PHE A 235 9.61 6.88 8.68
C PHE A 235 9.18 7.40 10.05
N PRO A 236 10.12 7.89 10.89
CA PRO A 236 9.76 8.55 12.13
C PRO A 236 8.97 9.84 11.86
N ASP A 237 7.97 10.12 12.68
CA ASP A 237 7.11 11.31 12.57
C ASP A 237 7.88 12.63 12.41
N ALA A 238 9.03 12.78 13.06
CA ALA A 238 9.87 13.98 12.96
C ALA A 238 10.31 14.31 11.51
N TYR A 239 10.42 13.30 10.65
CA TYR A 239 10.82 13.42 9.25
C TYR A 239 9.64 13.52 8.29
N LEU A 240 8.41 13.37 8.79
CA LEU A 240 7.18 13.50 8.01
C LEU A 240 6.66 14.94 8.03
N PRO A 241 5.79 15.32 7.08
CA PRO A 241 5.08 16.60 7.12
C PRO A 241 4.35 16.85 8.45
N GLU A 242 4.07 18.10 8.74
CA GLU A 242 3.25 18.48 9.89
C GLU A 242 1.78 18.09 9.69
N PHE A 243 1.09 17.82 10.80
CA PHE A 243 -0.30 17.40 10.77
C PHE A 243 -1.12 18.11 11.88
N PRO A 244 -2.26 18.73 11.54
CA PRO A 244 -2.66 19.10 10.17
C PRO A 244 -1.77 20.24 9.63
N PRO A 245 -1.45 20.27 8.33
CA PRO A 245 -0.74 21.40 7.74
C PRO A 245 -1.68 22.59 7.52
N PRO A 246 -1.21 23.84 7.65
CA PRO A 246 -2.01 25.02 7.34
C PRO A 246 -2.38 25.08 5.86
N MET A 247 -3.51 25.71 5.51
CA MET A 247 -3.91 25.94 4.12
C MET A 247 -4.00 27.43 3.83
N TYR A 248 -3.33 27.86 2.75
CA TYR A 248 -3.34 29.24 2.29
C TYR A 248 -4.07 29.33 0.95
N LEU A 249 -5.06 30.21 0.87
CA LEU A 249 -5.77 30.46 -0.39
C LEU A 249 -4.99 31.46 -1.25
N THR A 250 -4.77 31.12 -2.52
CA THR A 250 -4.08 32.01 -3.47
C THR A 250 -4.88 33.27 -3.78
N THR A 251 -6.21 33.22 -3.63
CA THR A 251 -7.16 34.32 -3.80
C THR A 251 -7.38 35.16 -2.55
N HIS A 252 -7.02 34.65 -1.37
CA HIS A 252 -7.23 35.28 -0.06
C HIS A 252 -5.96 35.23 0.80
N LYS A 253 -4.87 35.81 0.29
CA LYS A 253 -3.55 35.79 0.95
C LYS A 253 -3.55 36.53 2.28
N GLU A 254 -4.44 37.51 2.44
CA GLU A 254 -4.63 38.31 3.64
C GLU A 254 -5.11 37.50 4.85
N LEU A 255 -5.74 36.35 4.63
CA LEU A 255 -6.30 35.52 5.70
C LEU A 255 -5.26 34.61 6.36
N GLY A 256 -4.09 34.42 5.74
CA GLY A 256 -3.11 33.44 6.23
C GLY A 256 -3.66 32.02 6.17
N ASP A 257 -3.52 31.27 7.27
CA ASP A 257 -4.04 29.90 7.36
C ASP A 257 -5.56 29.92 7.57
N VAL A 258 -6.32 29.58 6.54
CA VAL A 258 -7.79 29.60 6.60
C VAL A 258 -8.37 28.46 7.44
N THR A 259 -7.60 27.40 7.71
CA THR A 259 -8.09 26.29 8.53
C THR A 259 -7.98 26.57 10.02
N ASN A 260 -7.17 27.56 10.41
CA ASN A 260 -6.82 27.88 11.79
C ASN A 260 -6.28 26.64 12.54
N GLY A 261 -5.35 25.92 11.91
CA GLY A 261 -4.75 24.70 12.47
C GLY A 261 -5.69 23.50 12.54
N ARG A 262 -6.81 23.50 11.80
CA ARG A 262 -7.74 22.37 11.71
C ARG A 262 -7.46 21.53 10.47
N GLU A 263 -7.71 20.24 10.57
CA GLU A 263 -7.85 19.40 9.38
C GLU A 263 -9.19 19.72 8.70
N VAL A 264 -9.16 19.88 7.39
CA VAL A 264 -10.36 20.04 6.57
C VAL A 264 -10.99 18.67 6.39
N THR A 265 -12.21 18.52 6.86
CA THR A 265 -12.99 17.29 6.81
C THR A 265 -14.35 17.56 6.15
N LEU A 266 -15.07 16.50 5.80
CA LEU A 266 -16.44 16.60 5.30
C LEU A 266 -17.40 17.28 6.32
N GLU A 267 -17.03 17.33 7.59
CA GLU A 267 -17.85 17.90 8.66
C GLU A 267 -17.67 19.42 8.81
N ASN A 268 -16.51 19.97 8.41
CA ASN A 268 -16.17 21.38 8.65
C ASN A 268 -15.85 22.20 7.39
N PHE A 269 -15.70 21.57 6.22
CA PHE A 269 -15.27 22.30 5.01
C PHE A 269 -16.21 23.45 4.64
N PHE A 270 -17.53 23.26 4.76
CA PHE A 270 -18.49 24.33 4.46
C PHE A 270 -18.30 25.53 5.39
N GLU A 271 -18.15 25.30 6.69
CA GLU A 271 -17.88 26.36 7.68
C GLU A 271 -16.58 27.13 7.37
N ILE A 272 -15.54 26.41 6.94
CA ILE A 272 -14.23 27.01 6.67
C ILE A 272 -14.25 27.86 5.38
N PHE A 273 -14.93 27.40 4.34
CA PHE A 273 -14.76 27.95 2.99
C PHE A 273 -15.97 28.74 2.46
N ASP A 274 -17.13 28.73 3.13
CA ASP A 274 -18.31 29.48 2.69
C ASP A 274 -17.99 30.99 2.59
N GLY A 275 -18.31 31.57 1.44
CA GLY A 275 -17.96 32.95 1.09
C GLY A 275 -16.49 33.19 0.68
N LEU A 276 -15.59 32.21 0.78
CA LEU A 276 -14.17 32.32 0.38
C LEU A 276 -13.85 31.69 -0.97
N ILE A 277 -14.62 30.70 -1.41
CA ILE A 277 -14.42 29.98 -2.68
C ILE A 277 -15.71 29.94 -3.50
N THR A 278 -15.59 29.69 -4.81
CA THR A 278 -16.77 29.61 -5.68
C THR A 278 -17.60 28.35 -5.40
N PRO A 279 -18.89 28.31 -5.80
CA PRO A 279 -19.70 27.10 -5.69
C PRO A 279 -19.07 25.87 -6.37
N GLU A 280 -18.40 26.05 -7.52
CA GLU A 280 -17.71 24.97 -8.23
C GLU A 280 -16.52 24.43 -7.45
N GLN A 281 -15.75 25.32 -6.80
CA GLN A 281 -14.64 24.93 -5.93
C GLN A 281 -15.14 24.21 -4.68
N MET A 282 -16.25 24.66 -4.10
CA MET A 282 -16.90 24.00 -2.95
C MET A 282 -17.33 22.57 -3.29
N GLU A 283 -17.94 22.37 -4.47
CA GLU A 283 -18.31 21.03 -4.94
C GLU A 283 -17.08 20.16 -5.20
N GLY A 284 -16.02 20.71 -5.83
CA GLY A 284 -14.76 19.99 -6.02
C GLY A 284 -14.12 19.57 -4.70
N LEU A 285 -14.08 20.44 -3.70
CA LEU A 285 -13.56 20.14 -2.37
C LEU A 285 -14.37 19.04 -1.68
N LYS A 286 -15.70 19.09 -1.78
CA LYS A 286 -16.59 18.05 -1.25
C LYS A 286 -16.28 16.66 -1.84
N GLU A 287 -15.95 16.58 -3.13
CA GLU A 287 -15.55 15.32 -3.76
C GLU A 287 -14.21 14.81 -3.23
N LEU A 288 -13.23 15.70 -3.04
CA LEU A 288 -11.91 15.34 -2.49
C LEU A 288 -11.98 14.85 -1.03
N LEU A 289 -13.02 15.24 -0.29
CA LEU A 289 -13.30 14.85 1.09
C LEU A 289 -14.21 13.62 1.21
N ARG A 290 -14.77 13.13 0.11
CA ARG A 290 -15.68 11.98 0.14
C ARG A 290 -14.88 10.68 0.19
N PRO A 291 -14.98 9.88 1.27
CA PRO A 291 -14.30 8.60 1.32
C PRO A 291 -14.96 7.59 0.37
N SER A 292 -14.14 6.75 -0.25
CA SER A 292 -14.60 5.60 -1.02
C SER A 292 -13.90 4.32 -0.56
N PRO A 293 -14.63 3.20 -0.40
CA PRO A 293 -14.01 1.93 -0.03
C PRO A 293 -12.95 1.52 -1.06
N THR A 294 -11.73 1.29 -0.59
CA THR A 294 -10.61 0.82 -1.41
C THR A 294 -10.38 -0.67 -1.20
N THR A 295 -9.46 -1.25 -1.96
CA THR A 295 -9.16 -2.70 -1.90
C THR A 295 -8.88 -3.21 -0.50
N TRP A 296 -8.25 -2.42 0.38
CA TRP A 296 -7.87 -2.87 1.74
C TRP A 296 -8.39 -1.99 2.89
N PHE A 297 -8.95 -0.81 2.60
CA PHE A 297 -9.78 -0.05 3.55
C PHE A 297 -11.22 -0.10 3.05
N ASN A 298 -12.01 -1.06 3.54
CA ASN A 298 -13.40 -1.24 3.14
C ASN A 298 -14.24 -1.94 4.21
N HIS A 299 -15.50 -2.20 3.86
CA HIS A 299 -16.52 -2.80 4.72
C HIS A 299 -16.46 -4.33 4.84
N THR A 300 -15.65 -4.99 4.00
CA THR A 300 -15.62 -6.45 3.86
C THR A 300 -14.41 -7.05 4.58
N ASP A 301 -14.32 -8.37 4.64
CA ASP A 301 -13.16 -9.05 5.23
C ASP A 301 -11.86 -8.87 4.43
N HIS A 302 -11.93 -8.44 3.16
CA HIS A 302 -10.74 -8.11 2.39
C HIS A 302 -10.18 -6.74 2.82
N ARG A 303 -9.68 -6.66 4.05
CA ARG A 303 -9.19 -5.42 4.66
C ARG A 303 -7.95 -5.65 5.53
N VAL A 304 -7.22 -4.56 5.76
CA VAL A 304 -6.04 -4.51 6.66
C VAL A 304 -6.32 -3.75 7.95
N THR A 305 -7.59 -3.43 8.23
CA THR A 305 -8.04 -2.81 9.48
C THR A 305 -8.81 -3.83 10.31
N ALA A 306 -8.79 -3.72 11.63
CA ALA A 306 -9.55 -4.63 12.50
C ALA A 306 -11.05 -4.46 12.25
N GLU A 307 -11.53 -3.23 12.35
CA GLU A 307 -12.91 -2.85 12.08
C GLU A 307 -13.11 -2.46 10.60
N PRO A 308 -14.33 -2.61 10.07
CA PRO A 308 -14.71 -2.04 8.78
C PRO A 308 -14.37 -0.55 8.68
N SER A 309 -13.79 -0.12 7.55
CA SER A 309 -13.49 1.30 7.30
C SER A 309 -14.49 1.90 6.30
N LYS A 310 -14.73 3.22 6.41
CA LYS A 310 -15.49 4.00 5.42
C LYS A 310 -14.74 4.11 4.07
N GLY A 311 -13.47 3.75 4.04
CA GLY A 311 -12.61 3.90 2.87
C GLY A 311 -11.64 5.06 3.02
N VAL A 312 -11.09 5.50 1.89
CA VAL A 312 -10.10 6.58 1.83
C VAL A 312 -10.62 7.69 0.91
N ALA A 313 -10.46 8.94 1.33
CA ALA A 313 -10.69 10.14 0.53
C ALA A 313 -9.36 10.70 0.00
N CYS A 314 -9.41 11.60 -0.99
CA CYS A 314 -8.19 12.24 -1.51
C CYS A 314 -7.46 13.02 -0.40
N PHE A 315 -8.21 13.76 0.42
CA PHE A 315 -7.64 14.56 1.52
C PHE A 315 -7.12 13.72 2.70
N ASP A 316 -7.40 12.41 2.79
CA ASP A 316 -6.78 11.58 3.84
C ASP A 316 -5.26 11.42 3.62
N CYS A 317 -4.83 11.41 2.36
CA CYS A 317 -3.41 11.36 1.96
C CYS A 317 -2.86 12.74 1.60
N HIS A 318 -3.74 13.61 1.11
CA HIS A 318 -3.45 14.97 0.71
C HIS A 318 -4.07 15.98 1.71
N VAL A 319 -3.76 15.81 2.99
CA VAL A 319 -4.34 16.57 4.10
C VAL A 319 -4.21 18.06 3.85
N ASN A 320 -5.34 18.77 3.85
CA ASN A 320 -5.41 20.20 3.55
C ASN A 320 -4.73 20.57 2.21
N GLY A 321 -4.75 19.67 1.23
CA GLY A 321 -4.09 19.83 -0.06
C GLY A 321 -2.59 19.49 -0.06
N HIS A 322 -1.99 19.19 1.09
CA HIS A 322 -0.56 18.89 1.25
C HIS A 322 -0.30 17.39 1.44
N THR A 323 0.93 16.96 1.16
CA THR A 323 1.36 15.61 1.54
C THR A 323 1.32 15.47 3.07
N ASN A 324 0.81 14.34 3.57
CA ASN A 324 1.07 13.94 4.96
C ASN A 324 2.23 12.93 5.07
N GLY A 325 2.82 12.51 3.96
CA GLY A 325 3.85 11.48 3.91
C GLY A 325 3.31 10.06 3.80
N ALA A 326 1.99 9.86 3.66
CA ALA A 326 1.42 8.55 3.33
C ALA A 326 2.00 8.01 2.02
N PHE A 327 2.04 6.69 1.89
CA PHE A 327 2.53 6.02 0.71
C PHE A 327 1.71 4.79 0.36
N GLU A 328 1.74 4.40 -0.90
CA GLU A 328 1.15 3.15 -1.40
C GLU A 328 2.03 2.52 -2.48
N LEU A 329 1.49 1.59 -3.26
CA LEU A 329 2.10 1.12 -4.51
C LEU A 329 1.44 1.77 -5.73
N GLY A 330 2.27 2.19 -6.68
CA GLY A 330 1.79 2.72 -7.97
C GLY A 330 0.91 1.70 -8.72
N PRO A 331 -0.21 2.09 -9.34
CA PRO A 331 -1.14 1.18 -10.01
C PRO A 331 -0.69 0.75 -11.41
N ASP A 332 0.46 1.23 -11.88
CA ASP A 332 0.93 1.27 -13.26
C ASP A 332 1.64 -0.01 -13.73
N ALA A 333 2.06 -0.89 -12.80
CA ALA A 333 2.85 -2.07 -13.12
C ALA A 333 2.17 -3.41 -12.75
N ARG A 334 2.48 -4.45 -13.51
CA ARG A 334 2.16 -5.85 -13.19
C ARG A 334 3.39 -6.74 -13.33
N PRO A 335 3.56 -7.76 -12.47
CA PRO A 335 2.69 -8.15 -11.34
C PRO A 335 2.74 -7.17 -10.17
N ASN A 336 1.93 -7.40 -9.12
CA ASN A 336 1.95 -6.55 -7.91
C ASN A 336 3.36 -6.40 -7.29
N MET A 337 4.22 -7.42 -7.45
CA MET A 337 5.63 -7.38 -7.02
C MET A 337 6.50 -6.39 -7.81
N ALA A 338 6.07 -5.97 -8.99
CA ALA A 338 6.76 -5.00 -9.84
C ALA A 338 6.36 -3.54 -9.54
N ARG A 339 5.26 -3.33 -8.82
CA ARG A 339 4.77 -1.99 -8.49
C ARG A 339 5.73 -1.33 -7.51
N LEU A 340 6.16 -0.12 -7.82
CA LEU A 340 7.04 0.66 -6.97
C LEU A 340 6.23 1.36 -5.88
N ARG A 341 6.86 1.57 -4.73
CA ARG A 341 6.32 2.45 -3.70
C ARG A 341 6.24 3.87 -4.24
N THR A 342 5.11 4.51 -4.04
CA THR A 342 4.83 5.89 -4.42
C THR A 342 4.40 6.68 -3.19
N ASP A 343 5.00 7.84 -3.01
CA ASP A 343 4.56 8.82 -2.02
C ASP A 343 3.33 9.58 -2.51
N THR A 344 2.66 10.26 -1.58
CA THR A 344 1.49 11.09 -1.86
C THR A 344 1.95 12.54 -1.97
N PRO A 345 2.04 13.15 -3.18
CA PRO A 345 2.58 14.49 -3.32
C PRO A 345 1.61 15.58 -2.80
N THR A 346 2.09 16.81 -2.60
CA THR A 346 1.16 17.94 -2.41
C THR A 346 0.32 18.15 -3.68
N MET A 347 -1.00 18.30 -3.52
CA MET A 347 -1.88 18.64 -4.64
C MET A 347 -1.69 20.12 -4.97
N ARG A 348 -1.35 20.42 -6.21
CA ARG A 348 -1.31 21.79 -6.71
C ARG A 348 -2.54 21.99 -7.57
N GLY A 349 -3.38 22.96 -7.21
CA GLY A 349 -4.36 23.51 -8.14
C GLY A 349 -3.62 24.15 -9.32
N ASN A 350 -4.19 24.01 -10.51
CA ASN A 350 -3.67 24.71 -11.70
C ASN A 350 -3.94 26.22 -11.61
#